data_AF-A0A969LDZ2-F1
#
_entry.id   AF-A0A969LDZ2-F1
#
_cell.length_a   1.000
_cell.length_b   1.000
_cell.length_c   1.000
_cell.angle_alpha   90.00
_cell.angle_beta   90.00
_cell.angle_gamma   90.00
#
_symmetry.space_group_name_H-M   'P 1'
#
loop_
_entity.id
_entity.type
_entity.pdbx_description
1 polymer ?
#
loop_
_entity_poly.entity_id
_entity_poly.type
_entity_poly.pdbx_seq_one_letter_code
_entity_poly.pdbx_strand_id
1 'polypeptide(L)'
;MATKGKPHLFDLAPANARKDFLRLRRLPEKRLAVKVEAHPLEYVNFEAVIPDGNYGAGPMICWDRGQFRPLVDPTQGILDGEIKFELWGYKLRGAFTPGAHRP
;
A
#
# COMPACT_ATOMS: atom_id res chain seq x y z
N MET A 1 -36.10 -0.93 10.45
CA MET A 1 -35.60 -0.10 9.32
C MET A 1 -34.60 0.92 9.86
N ALA A 2 -33.44 1.02 9.19
CA ALA A 2 -32.36 2.05 9.30
C ALA A 2 -31.70 2.29 10.68
N THR A 3 -30.68 1.50 11.06
CA THR A 3 -29.20 1.72 10.95
C THR A 3 -28.60 2.82 11.83
N LYS A 4 -27.90 2.34 12.86
CA LYS A 4 -27.02 3.04 13.80
C LYS A 4 -25.61 3.12 13.19
N GLY A 5 -24.95 4.27 13.23
CA GLY A 5 -23.47 4.34 13.19
C GLY A 5 -22.83 5.41 12.29
N LYS A 6 -22.15 6.37 12.93
CA LYS A 6 -20.78 6.86 12.64
C LYS A 6 -20.46 7.98 13.65
N PRO A 7 -19.48 7.84 14.57
CA PRO A 7 -18.95 8.98 15.28
C PRO A 7 -17.92 9.68 14.39
N HIS A 8 -18.20 10.92 14.01
CA HIS A 8 -17.16 11.82 13.50
C HIS A 8 -16.34 12.29 14.70
N LEU A 9 -15.05 11.93 14.70
CA LEU A 9 -14.06 12.40 15.66
C LEU A 9 -13.93 13.92 15.52
N PHE A 10 -14.60 14.68 16.40
CA PHE A 10 -14.41 16.11 16.55
C PHE A 10 -13.12 16.34 17.34
N ASP A 11 -12.06 16.77 16.67
CA ASP A 11 -10.94 17.42 17.34
C ASP A 11 -11.42 18.77 17.89
N LEU A 12 -11.48 18.89 19.22
CA LEU A 12 -11.69 20.15 19.91
C LEU A 12 -10.40 20.98 19.83
N ALA A 13 -10.30 21.84 18.83
CA ALA A 13 -9.31 22.91 18.83
C ALA A 13 -9.75 24.02 19.83
N PRO A 14 -8.85 24.58 20.66
CA PRO A 14 -9.18 25.70 21.53
C PRO A 14 -9.58 26.94 20.70
N ALA A 15 -10.51 27.72 21.25
CA ALA A 15 -11.22 28.82 20.59
C ALA A 15 -10.37 30.03 20.13
N ASN A 16 -9.05 29.95 20.20
CA ASN A 16 -8.10 31.03 19.88
C ASN A 16 -7.03 30.66 18.83
N ALA A 17 -7.19 29.55 18.11
CA ALA A 17 -6.29 29.21 17.00
C ALA A 17 -6.47 30.21 15.82
N ARG A 18 -5.40 30.93 15.48
CA ARG A 18 -5.35 31.82 14.31
C ARG A 18 -5.68 31.03 13.04
N LYS A 19 -6.58 31.57 12.20
CA LYS A 19 -7.19 30.92 11.03
C LYS A 19 -6.23 30.65 9.85
N ASP A 20 -4.93 30.89 9.99
CA ASP A 20 -4.07 31.09 8.83
C ASP A 20 -3.21 29.88 8.40
N PHE A 21 -3.24 28.74 9.11
CA PHE A 21 -2.34 27.61 8.79
C PHE A 21 -2.91 26.20 8.89
N LEU A 22 -4.22 26.00 8.77
CA LEU A 22 -4.77 24.66 8.52
C LEU A 22 -4.81 24.37 7.01
N ARG A 23 -3.63 24.30 6.40
CA ARG A 23 -3.50 23.57 5.13
C ARG A 23 -3.68 22.10 5.50
N LEU A 24 -4.89 21.58 5.32
CA LEU A 24 -5.20 20.15 5.44
C LEU A 24 -4.14 19.38 4.64
N ARG A 25 -3.11 18.86 5.34
CA ARG A 25 -2.08 18.04 4.73
C ARG A 25 -2.81 16.77 4.30
N ARG A 26 -3.14 16.67 3.02
CA ARG A 26 -3.76 15.47 2.44
C ARG A 26 -2.88 14.30 2.87
N LEU A 27 -3.40 13.47 3.78
CA LEU A 27 -2.68 12.29 4.22
C LEU A 27 -2.50 11.39 2.98
N PRO A 28 -1.36 10.71 2.84
CA PRO A 28 -1.18 9.76 1.76
C PRO A 28 -2.31 8.73 1.78
N GLU A 29 -2.84 8.43 0.60
CA GLU A 29 -3.95 7.48 0.45
C GLU A 29 -3.49 6.09 0.90
N LYS A 30 -4.21 5.51 1.88
CA LYS A 30 -4.01 4.12 2.27
C LYS A 30 -4.61 3.20 1.20
N ARG A 31 -3.85 2.18 0.79
CA ARG A 31 -4.27 1.17 -0.19
C ARG A 31 -4.19 -0.21 0.47
N LEU A 32 -5.16 -1.06 0.16
CA LEU A 32 -5.18 -2.45 0.63
C LEU A 32 -4.16 -3.27 -0.17
N ALA A 33 -3.32 -4.03 0.53
CA ALA A 33 -2.45 -5.03 -0.05
C ALA A 33 -2.75 -6.39 0.61
N VAL A 34 -2.95 -7.41 -0.21
CA VAL A 34 -3.26 -8.78 0.24
C VAL A 34 -2.09 -9.67 -0.16
N LYS A 35 -1.61 -10.49 0.79
CA LYS A 35 -0.57 -11.48 0.52
C LYS A 35 -1.14 -12.56 -0.41
N VAL A 36 -0.38 -12.87 -1.46
CA VAL A 36 -0.68 -13.94 -2.42
C VAL A 36 0.46 -14.96 -2.44
N GLU A 37 0.27 -16.04 -3.18
CA GLU A 37 1.27 -17.09 -3.34
C GLU A 37 2.57 -16.56 -3.95
N ALA A 38 3.69 -17.23 -3.62
CA ALA A 38 5.00 -16.89 -4.17
C ALA A 38 5.07 -17.23 -5.67
N HIS A 39 5.82 -16.43 -6.42
CA HIS A 39 6.03 -16.63 -7.87
C HIS A 39 7.52 -16.81 -8.18
N PRO A 40 7.89 -17.58 -9.22
CA PRO A 40 9.27 -17.71 -9.69
C PRO A 40 9.88 -16.36 -10.11
N LEU A 41 11.20 -16.21 -10.03
CA LEU A 41 11.88 -14.95 -10.39
C LEU A 41 11.73 -14.60 -11.88
N GLU A 42 11.56 -15.60 -12.74
CA GLU A 42 11.34 -15.43 -14.17
C GLU A 42 10.08 -14.60 -14.47
N TYR A 43 9.09 -14.59 -13.55
CA TYR A 43 7.87 -13.79 -13.70
C TYR A 43 8.11 -12.28 -13.68
N VAL A 44 9.27 -11.80 -13.20
CA VAL A 44 9.60 -10.37 -13.17
C VAL A 44 9.58 -9.74 -14.58
N ASN A 45 9.86 -10.53 -15.62
CA ASN A 45 9.87 -10.08 -17.01
C ASN A 45 8.69 -10.64 -17.83
N PHE A 46 7.73 -11.32 -17.20
CA PHE A 46 6.64 -11.98 -17.90
C PHE A 46 5.57 -10.96 -18.35
N GLU A 47 5.24 -11.00 -19.64
CA GLU A 47 4.13 -10.26 -20.23
C GLU A 47 3.42 -11.17 -21.23
N ALA A 48 2.11 -11.38 -21.05
CA ALA A 48 1.29 -12.21 -21.92
C ALA A 48 -0.20 -12.00 -21.64
N VAL A 49 -1.06 -12.64 -22.42
CA VAL A 49 -2.47 -12.84 -22.07
C VAL A 49 -2.63 -14.27 -21.55
N ILE A 50 -3.00 -14.41 -20.28
CA ILE A 50 -3.26 -15.71 -19.66
C ILE A 50 -4.66 -16.18 -20.11
N PRO A 51 -4.79 -17.39 -20.68
CA PRO A 51 -6.09 -17.88 -21.17
C PRO A 51 -7.12 -18.02 -20.06
N ASP A 52 -8.39 -17.86 -20.44
CA ASP A 52 -9.53 -18.03 -19.54
C ASP A 52 -9.54 -19.41 -18.86
N GLY A 53 -10.06 -19.46 -17.64
CA GLY A 53 -10.11 -20.69 -16.82
C GLY A 53 -8.82 -21.00 -16.06
N ASN A 54 -7.73 -20.26 -16.31
CA ASN A 54 -6.50 -20.35 -15.53
C ASN A 54 -6.47 -19.31 -14.40
N TYR A 55 -5.70 -19.60 -13.34
CA TYR A 55 -5.43 -18.62 -12.28
C TYR A 55 -4.69 -17.42 -12.86
N GLY A 56 -5.22 -16.22 -12.64
CA GLY A 56 -4.65 -14.98 -13.20
C GLY A 56 -5.04 -14.68 -14.66
N ALA A 57 -6.09 -15.31 -15.19
CA ALA A 57 -6.59 -15.04 -16.56
C ALA A 57 -6.73 -13.54 -16.88
N GLY A 58 -6.34 -13.17 -18.10
CA GLY A 58 -6.35 -11.80 -18.60
C GLY A 58 -4.96 -11.29 -19.02
N PRO A 59 -4.89 -10.03 -19.50
CA PRO A 59 -3.64 -9.40 -19.91
C PRO A 59 -2.76 -9.08 -18.69
N MET A 60 -1.49 -9.49 -18.78
CA MET A 60 -0.47 -9.28 -17.77
C MET A 60 0.69 -8.48 -18.37
N ILE A 61 1.09 -7.41 -17.70
CA ILE A 61 2.20 -6.53 -18.12
C ILE A 61 3.13 -6.23 -16.93
N CYS A 62 4.40 -5.93 -17.22
CA CYS A 62 5.30 -5.34 -16.24
C CYS A 62 4.98 -3.84 -16.10
N TRP A 63 4.09 -3.50 -15.15
CA TRP A 63 3.63 -2.11 -15.01
C TRP A 63 4.73 -1.15 -14.52
N ASP A 64 5.61 -1.59 -13.63
CA ASP A 64 6.77 -0.83 -13.17
C ASP A 64 7.94 -1.78 -12.84
N ARG A 65 9.15 -1.26 -12.96
CA ARG A 65 10.39 -1.99 -12.68
C ARG A 65 11.42 -1.07 -12.08
N GLY A 66 12.20 -1.60 -11.14
CA GLY A 66 13.31 -0.89 -10.54
C GLY A 66 13.93 -1.69 -9.42
N GLN A 67 14.62 -0.97 -8.53
CA GLN A 67 15.25 -1.55 -7.37
C GLN A 67 14.39 -1.33 -6.12
N PHE A 68 14.51 -2.26 -5.17
CA PHE A 68 13.95 -2.12 -3.83
C PHE A 68 15.08 -2.14 -2.80
N ARG A 69 14.93 -1.36 -1.73
CA ARG A 69 15.80 -1.46 -0.55
C ARG A 69 14.94 -1.66 0.70
N PRO A 70 15.12 -2.78 1.44
CA PRO A 70 14.46 -2.95 2.71
C PRO A 70 15.01 -1.94 3.74
N LEU A 71 14.13 -1.35 4.55
CA LEU A 71 14.49 -0.42 5.63
C LEU A 71 14.50 -1.08 7.01
N VAL A 72 13.99 -2.32 7.08
CA VAL A 72 13.99 -3.21 8.24
C VAL A 72 14.42 -4.59 7.78
N ASP A 73 14.78 -5.50 8.68
CA ASP A 73 15.02 -6.89 8.31
C ASP A 73 13.75 -7.47 7.64
N PRO A 74 13.81 -7.92 6.38
CA PRO A 74 12.62 -8.30 5.63
C PRO A 74 12.00 -9.59 6.16
N THR A 75 12.79 -10.53 6.68
CA THR A 75 12.29 -11.79 7.24
C THR A 75 11.51 -11.52 8.51
N GLN A 76 12.10 -10.77 9.44
CA GLN A 76 11.48 -10.41 10.70
C GLN A 76 10.29 -9.46 10.49
N GLY A 77 10.40 -8.48 9.58
CA GLY A 77 9.32 -7.56 9.26
C GLY A 77 8.05 -8.25 8.72
N ILE A 78 8.21 -9.33 7.95
CA ILE A 78 7.07 -10.16 7.51
C ILE A 78 6.40 -10.86 8.71
N LEU A 79 7.19 -11.41 9.64
CA LEU A 79 6.67 -12.08 10.84
C LEU A 79 5.96 -11.10 11.78
N ASP A 80 6.51 -9.90 11.93
CA ASP A 80 5.97 -8.88 12.84
C ASP A 80 4.78 -8.12 12.24
N GLY A 81 4.58 -8.23 10.92
CA GLY A 81 3.55 -7.50 10.17
C GLY A 81 3.94 -6.05 9.87
N GLU A 82 5.23 -5.73 9.95
CA GLU A 82 5.80 -4.41 9.71
C GLU A 82 6.80 -4.46 8.56
N ILE A 83 6.35 -4.07 7.37
CA ILE A 83 7.18 -4.03 6.17
C ILE A 83 7.47 -2.56 5.86
N LYS A 84 8.76 -2.21 5.73
CA LYS A 84 9.24 -0.88 5.35
C LYS A 84 10.31 -1.01 4.28
N PHE A 85 10.15 -0.32 3.16
CA PHE A 85 11.11 -0.33 2.07
C PHE A 85 11.07 0.96 1.26
N GLU A 86 12.15 1.21 0.52
CA GLU A 86 12.19 2.21 -0.55
C GLU A 86 12.13 1.54 -1.92
N LEU A 87 11.38 2.16 -2.84
CA LEU A 87 11.38 1.80 -4.26
C LEU A 87 12.09 2.88 -5.08
N TRP A 88 12.85 2.42 -6.06
CA TRP A 88 13.43 3.23 -7.13
C TRP A 88 13.01 2.65 -8.48
N GLY A 89 11.70 2.73 -8.76
CA GLY A 89 11.08 2.34 -10.02
C GLY A 89 11.07 3.46 -11.05
N TYR A 90 10.57 3.13 -12.24
CA TYR A 90 10.29 4.12 -13.27
C TYR A 90 9.08 4.99 -12.89
N LYS A 91 8.01 4.35 -12.38
CA LYS A 91 6.76 5.01 -11.97
C LYS A 91 6.72 5.30 -10.47
N LEU A 92 7.02 4.31 -9.63
CA LEU A 92 6.98 4.42 -8.18
C LEU A 92 8.36 4.77 -7.62
N ARG A 93 8.41 5.81 -6.78
CA ARG A 93 9.62 6.22 -6.07
C ARG A 93 9.29 6.63 -4.64
N GLY A 94 10.18 6.29 -3.71
CA GLY A 94 10.11 6.73 -2.31
C GLY A 94 9.87 5.60 -1.32
N ALA A 95 9.61 5.97 -0.07
CA ALA A 95 9.42 5.04 1.04
C ALA A 95 7.95 4.60 1.15
N PHE A 96 7.76 3.30 1.41
CA PHE A 96 6.47 2.65 1.57
C PHE A 96 6.44 1.86 2.87
N THR A 97 5.28 1.90 3.53
CA THR A 97 5.02 1.17 4.77
C THR A 97 3.69 0.43 4.66
N PRO A 98 3.63 -0.74 4.00
CA PRO A 98 2.45 -1.58 4.07
C PRO A 98 2.25 -2.02 5.53
N GLY A 99 1.22 -1.49 6.17
CA GLY A 99 0.82 -1.95 7.50
C GLY A 99 0.00 -3.22 7.37
N ALA A 100 0.37 -4.28 8.08
CA ALA A 100 -0.53 -5.40 8.27
C ALA A 100 -1.71 -4.96 9.14
N HIS A 101 -2.94 -5.23 8.70
CA HIS A 101 -4.08 -5.13 9.60
C HIS A 101 -4.07 -6.38 10.49
N ARG A 102 -3.60 -6.22 11.72
CA ARG A 102 -3.80 -7.22 12.77
C ARG A 102 -5.21 -7.02 13.34
N PRO A 103 -6.04 -8.07 13.46
CA PRO A 103 -7.36 -7.97 14.07
C PRO A 103 -7.29 -7.55 15.55
#